data_AF-A0A3B0TQ03-F1
#
_entry.id   AF-A0A3B0TQ03-F1
#
_cell.length_a   1.000
_cell.length_b   1.000
_cell.length_c   1.000
_cell.angle_alpha   90.00
_cell.angle_beta   90.00
_cell.angle_gamma   90.00
#
_symmetry.space_group_name_H-M   'P 1'
#
loop_
_entity.id
_entity.type
_entity.pdbx_description
1 polymer ?
#
loop_
_entity_poly.entity_id
_entity_poly.type
_entity_poly.pdbx_seq_one_letter_code
_entity_poly.pdbx_strand_id
1 'polypeptide(L)'
;LLPTAIMGNVDEGEHCFPSLFSIDNNTVLIGTTAHELEKNPIGKKFGLSIEVHSYEVTNAPGWKKVLYSGLSNLSKDNTNVSVLLLSTAVELYADYVFERYLEKKGVENAVRSEVIHSVRPWPMKAKRVSKVLESVMPNYDPADFNRGLEAFDTTVKQLRNKFSHEHSEDIMKPDAHAAYCAAFDLLWYFDSLDSFFTDN
;
A
#
# COMPACT_ATOMS: atom_id res chain seq x y z
N LEU A 1 2.69 6.65 21.50
CA LEU A 1 2.26 5.45 20.75
C LEU A 1 2.61 5.67 19.29
N LEU A 2 3.54 4.88 18.76
CA LEU A 2 3.87 4.87 17.33
C LEU A 2 2.67 4.27 16.56
N PRO A 3 2.30 4.80 15.39
CA PRO A 3 1.35 4.13 14.53
C PRO A 3 2.03 2.91 13.90
N THR A 4 1.63 1.72 14.32
CA THR A 4 2.19 0.44 13.87
C THR A 4 1.16 -0.29 13.02
N ALA A 5 1.58 -0.85 11.88
CA ALA A 5 0.76 -1.72 11.06
C ALA A 5 1.49 -3.03 10.82
N ILE A 6 0.76 -4.14 10.90
CA ILE A 6 1.36 -5.47 10.89
C ILE A 6 0.69 -6.27 9.79
N MET A 7 1.50 -6.74 8.84
CA MET A 7 1.07 -7.61 7.76
C MET A 7 1.66 -9.00 8.02
N GLY A 8 0.81 -10.01 8.08
CA GLY A 8 1.22 -11.41 8.18
C GLY A 8 1.04 -12.08 6.84
N ASN A 9 2.03 -12.88 6.42
CA ASN A 9 1.90 -13.78 5.29
C ASN A 9 2.00 -15.22 5.81
N VAL A 10 1.07 -16.08 5.41
CA VAL A 10 1.20 -17.52 5.65
C VAL A 10 1.81 -18.10 4.38
N ASP A 11 2.89 -18.86 4.54
CA ASP A 11 3.43 -19.64 3.43
C ASP A 11 2.29 -20.50 2.85
N GLU A 12 2.17 -20.51 1.52
CA GLU A 12 1.12 -21.19 0.71
C GLU A 12 -0.09 -20.34 0.24
N GLY A 13 -0.04 -19.01 0.37
CA GLY A 13 -1.01 -18.12 -0.31
C GLY A 13 -2.33 -17.92 0.45
N GLU A 14 -2.37 -18.30 1.73
CA GLU A 14 -3.44 -17.93 2.66
C GLU A 14 -3.04 -16.66 3.43
N HIS A 15 -3.84 -15.60 3.31
CA HIS A 15 -3.59 -14.35 4.03
C HIS A 15 -4.29 -14.38 5.41
N CYS A 16 -3.53 -14.50 6.49
CA CYS A 16 -4.04 -14.32 7.85
C CYS A 16 -3.99 -12.84 8.23
N PHE A 17 -5.15 -12.20 8.37
CA PHE A 17 -5.23 -10.84 8.89
C PHE A 17 -5.29 -10.86 10.42
N PRO A 18 -4.49 -10.04 11.10
CA PRO A 18 -4.65 -9.86 12.52
C PRO A 18 -5.98 -9.17 12.84
N SER A 19 -6.77 -9.81 13.70
CA SER A 19 -8.12 -9.41 14.12
C SER A 19 -8.14 -8.72 15.49
N LEU A 20 -7.08 -8.84 16.30
CA LEU A 20 -6.97 -8.13 17.59
C LEU A 20 -5.57 -7.57 17.81
N PHE A 21 -5.48 -6.28 18.11
CA PHE A 21 -4.24 -5.61 18.48
C PHE A 21 -4.31 -5.15 19.93
N SER A 22 -3.35 -5.57 20.74
CA SER A 22 -3.00 -4.85 21.96
C SER A 22 -1.53 -4.44 21.85
N ILE A 23 -1.29 -3.13 21.86
CA ILE A 23 0.05 -2.55 21.82
C ILE A 23 0.26 -1.87 23.17
N ASP A 24 1.19 -2.39 23.96
CA ASP A 24 1.74 -1.68 25.11
C ASP A 24 3.18 -1.21 24.79
N ASN A 25 3.83 -0.55 25.76
CA ASN A 25 5.14 0.08 25.52
C ASN A 25 6.24 -0.91 25.13
N ASN A 26 6.10 -2.22 25.39
CA ASN A 26 7.14 -3.22 25.16
C ASN A 26 6.63 -4.47 24.43
N THR A 27 5.33 -4.55 24.11
CA THR A 27 4.70 -5.78 23.66
C THR A 27 3.68 -5.49 22.57
N VAL A 28 3.75 -6.26 21.51
CA VAL A 28 2.78 -6.27 20.42
C VAL A 28 2.07 -7.61 20.48
N LEU A 29 0.81 -7.59 20.91
CA LEU A 29 -0.06 -8.77 20.88
C LEU A 29 -0.87 -8.76 19.60
N ILE A 30 -0.66 -9.80 18.80
CA ILE A 30 -1.27 -10.00 17.49
C ILE A 30 -2.21 -11.19 17.63
N GLY A 31 -3.49 -10.92 17.83
CA GLY A 31 -4.52 -11.94 17.67
C GLY A 31 -4.83 -12.04 16.18
N THR A 32 -4.60 -13.19 15.57
CA THR A 32 -5.08 -13.49 14.23
C THR A 32 -6.08 -14.65 14.30
N THR A 33 -7.13 -14.58 13.49
CA THR A 33 -7.97 -15.76 13.24
C THR A 33 -7.23 -16.64 12.25
N ALA A 34 -6.98 -17.90 12.60
CA ALA A 34 -6.59 -18.91 11.63
C ALA A 34 -7.75 -19.07 10.64
N HIS A 35 -7.71 -18.36 9.52
CA HIS A 35 -8.65 -18.58 8.43
C HIS A 35 -8.15 -19.75 7.60
N GLU A 36 -8.47 -20.97 8.03
CA GLU A 36 -8.32 -22.15 7.18
C GLU A 36 -9.68 -22.39 6.47
N LEU A 37 -9.65 -22.54 5.14
CA LEU A 37 -10.83 -22.86 4.33
C LEU A 37 -11.29 -24.33 4.50
N GLU A 38 -10.52 -25.16 5.22
CA GLU A 38 -10.80 -26.59 5.42
C GLU A 38 -11.51 -26.93 6.73
N LYS A 39 -12.25 -28.05 6.72
CA LYS A 39 -13.21 -28.44 7.76
C LYS A 39 -12.62 -28.94 9.08
N ASN A 40 -11.29 -29.02 9.30
CA ASN A 40 -10.75 -29.44 10.61
C ASN A 40 -9.25 -29.10 10.86
N PRO A 41 -8.93 -27.96 11.49
CA PRO A 41 -7.55 -27.48 11.74
C PRO A 41 -6.83 -28.13 12.94
N ILE A 42 -7.50 -28.94 13.76
CA ILE A 42 -6.97 -29.37 15.06
C ILE A 42 -5.72 -30.27 14.88
N GLY A 43 -4.57 -29.79 15.36
CA GLY A 43 -3.31 -30.53 15.38
C GLY A 43 -2.32 -30.17 14.27
N LYS A 44 -2.70 -29.32 13.30
CA LYS A 44 -1.76 -28.79 12.29
C LYS A 44 -0.86 -27.72 12.90
N LYS A 45 0.42 -27.72 12.51
CA LYS A 45 1.38 -26.66 12.82
C LYS A 45 1.49 -25.77 11.59
N PHE A 46 1.29 -24.47 11.76
CA PHE A 46 1.47 -23.49 10.70
C PHE A 46 2.76 -22.71 10.93
N GLY A 47 3.56 -22.53 9.88
CA GLY A 47 4.64 -21.55 9.87
C GLY A 47 4.02 -20.18 9.67
N LEU A 48 4.15 -19.30 10.66
CA LEU A 48 3.68 -17.92 10.57
C LEU A 48 4.90 -17.00 10.56
N SER A 49 5.09 -16.25 9.47
CA SER A 49 6.00 -15.12 9.47
C SER A 49 5.18 -13.85 9.69
N ILE A 50 5.48 -13.13 10.76
CA ILE A 50 4.87 -11.83 11.04
C ILE A 50 5.93 -10.76 10.80
N GLU A 51 5.66 -9.87 9.86
CA GLU A 51 6.48 -8.68 9.67
C GLU A 51 5.76 -7.47 10.29
N VAL A 52 6.37 -6.92 11.34
CA VAL A 52 5.87 -5.73 12.04
C VAL A 52 6.53 -4.52 11.41
N HIS A 53 5.75 -3.74 10.65
CA HIS A 53 6.24 -2.49 10.10
C HIS A 53 5.84 -1.33 11.02
N SER A 54 6.84 -0.61 11.51
CA SER A 54 6.67 0.65 12.22
C SER A 54 7.32 1.78 11.44
N TYR A 55 6.81 3.00 11.56
CA TYR A 55 7.48 4.17 10.99
C TYR A 55 7.72 5.24 12.07
N GLU A 56 8.84 5.93 11.94
CA GLU A 56 9.10 7.11 12.76
C GLU A 56 8.20 8.27 12.32
N VAL A 57 7.39 8.78 13.24
CA VAL A 57 6.44 9.87 12.97
C VAL A 57 7.16 11.15 12.52
N THR A 58 8.35 11.37 13.06
CA THR A 58 9.27 12.46 12.69
C THR A 58 9.91 12.18 11.32
N ASN A 59 9.83 13.14 10.41
CA ASN A 59 10.41 13.11 9.06
C ASN A 59 9.88 12.04 8.07
N ALA A 60 8.91 11.20 8.45
CA ALA A 60 8.31 10.28 7.48
C ALA A 60 7.67 11.01 6.28
N PRO A 61 7.89 10.51 5.04
CA PRO A 61 7.21 10.99 3.85
C PRO A 61 5.68 10.97 3.98
N GLY A 62 5.01 11.92 3.33
CA GLY A 62 3.56 12.08 3.43
C GLY A 62 2.77 10.83 3.05
N TRP A 63 3.18 10.12 1.98
CA TRP A 63 2.52 8.89 1.53
C TRP A 63 2.51 7.81 2.62
N LYS A 64 3.61 7.66 3.37
CA LYS A 64 3.77 6.65 4.42
C LYS A 64 2.84 6.96 5.59
N LYS A 65 2.75 8.23 6.00
CA LYS A 65 1.80 8.67 7.03
C LYS A 65 0.36 8.36 6.66
N VAL A 66 -0.02 8.59 5.40
CA VAL A 66 -1.37 8.34 4.89
C VAL A 66 -1.65 6.83 4.82
N LEU A 67 -0.71 6.01 4.32
CA LEU A 67 -0.86 4.56 4.22
C LEU A 67 -1.16 3.93 5.60
N TYR A 68 -0.35 4.27 6.60
CA TYR A 68 -0.50 3.74 7.96
C TYR A 68 -1.75 4.28 8.66
N SER A 69 -2.15 5.52 8.35
CA SER A 69 -3.44 6.04 8.80
C SER A 69 -4.60 5.23 8.20
N GLY A 70 -4.49 4.81 6.94
CA GLY A 70 -5.44 3.91 6.30
C GLY A 70 -5.52 2.55 6.99
N LEU A 71 -4.37 1.93 7.28
CA LEU A 71 -4.29 0.64 7.98
C LEU A 71 -4.86 0.74 9.41
N SER A 72 -4.58 1.83 10.12
CA SER A 72 -5.19 2.08 11.44
C SER A 72 -6.71 2.22 11.35
N ASN A 73 -7.23 2.88 10.32
CA ASN A 73 -8.68 2.96 10.09
C ASN A 73 -9.28 1.59 9.78
N LEU A 74 -8.58 0.74 9.01
CA LEU A 74 -9.02 -0.63 8.74
C LEU A 74 -9.19 -1.44 10.03
N SER A 75 -8.21 -1.33 10.94
CA SER A 75 -8.23 -2.04 12.23
C SER A 75 -9.36 -1.59 13.17
N LYS A 76 -9.90 -0.39 12.97
CA LYS A 76 -10.99 0.20 13.76
C LYS A 76 -12.34 0.09 13.06
N ASP A 77 -12.43 -0.73 12.02
CA ASP A 77 -13.61 -0.93 11.19
C ASP A 77 -14.09 0.34 10.45
N ASN A 78 -13.23 1.35 10.30
CA ASN A 78 -13.47 2.54 9.48
C ASN A 78 -13.08 2.27 8.02
N THR A 79 -13.73 1.29 7.39
CA THR A 79 -13.39 0.75 6.06
C THR A 79 -13.44 1.80 4.94
N ASN A 80 -14.45 2.67 4.92
CA ASN A 80 -14.57 3.73 3.92
C ASN A 80 -13.37 4.68 3.91
N VAL A 81 -13.02 5.19 5.10
CA VAL A 81 -11.88 6.09 5.30
C VAL A 81 -10.58 5.35 4.99
N SER A 82 -10.49 4.07 5.36
CA SER A 82 -9.34 3.23 5.07
C SER A 82 -9.05 3.11 3.57
N VAL A 83 -10.04 2.76 2.75
CA VAL A 83 -9.89 2.63 1.29
C VAL A 83 -9.60 3.99 0.63
N LEU A 84 -10.21 5.07 1.12
CA LEU A 84 -9.90 6.43 0.66
C LEU A 84 -8.42 6.76 0.89
N LEU A 85 -7.93 6.52 2.11
CA LEU A 85 -6.53 6.78 2.48
C LEU A 85 -5.56 5.87 1.72
N LEU A 86 -5.90 4.60 1.49
CA LEU A 86 -5.10 3.70 0.66
C LEU A 86 -4.92 4.25 -0.75
N SER A 87 -6.03 4.63 -1.42
CA SER A 87 -5.96 5.22 -2.76
C SER A 87 -5.10 6.49 -2.78
N THR A 88 -5.25 7.37 -1.79
CA THR A 88 -4.42 8.58 -1.67
C THR A 88 -2.95 8.25 -1.42
N ALA A 89 -2.64 7.26 -0.57
CA ALA A 89 -1.27 6.87 -0.28
C ALA A 89 -0.53 6.37 -1.53
N VAL A 90 -1.16 5.52 -2.34
CA VAL A 90 -0.58 5.01 -3.59
C VAL A 90 -0.32 6.15 -4.57
N GLU A 91 -1.26 7.09 -4.72
CA GLU A 91 -1.07 8.26 -5.59
C GLU A 91 0.07 9.17 -5.12
N LEU A 92 0.19 9.39 -3.81
CA LEU A 92 1.29 10.17 -3.22
C LEU A 92 2.63 9.45 -3.36
N TYR A 93 2.66 8.12 -3.24
CA TYR A 93 3.89 7.37 -3.37
C TYR A 93 4.40 7.39 -4.82
N ALA A 94 3.49 7.30 -5.81
CA ALA A 94 3.83 7.48 -7.22
C ALA A 94 4.47 8.84 -7.50
N ASP A 95 3.93 9.94 -6.94
CA ASP A 95 4.52 11.27 -7.05
C ASP A 95 5.90 11.34 -6.37
N TYR A 96 6.03 10.73 -5.19
CA TYR A 96 7.27 10.69 -4.42
C TYR A 96 8.39 9.96 -5.15
N VAL A 97 8.16 8.75 -5.68
CA VAL A 97 9.21 8.01 -6.42
C VAL A 97 9.60 8.73 -7.70
N PHE A 98 8.65 9.41 -8.35
CA PHE A 98 8.95 10.23 -9.51
C PHE A 98 9.77 11.47 -9.16
N GLU A 99 9.49 12.12 -8.02
CA GLU A 99 10.31 13.21 -7.48
C GLU A 99 11.75 12.77 -7.22
N ARG A 100 11.94 11.62 -6.57
CA ARG A 100 13.25 11.01 -6.29
C ARG A 100 14.02 10.73 -7.57
N TYR A 101 13.35 10.24 -8.60
CA TYR A 101 13.95 10.08 -9.93
C TYR A 101 14.44 11.41 -10.52
N LEU A 102 13.61 12.47 -10.50
CA LEU A 102 13.99 13.78 -11.01
C LEU A 102 15.16 14.40 -10.21
N GLU A 103 15.15 14.21 -8.89
CA GLU A 103 16.25 14.62 -8.00
C GLU A 103 17.56 13.93 -8.40
N LYS A 104 17.53 12.60 -8.60
CA LYS A 104 18.69 11.82 -9.06
C LYS A 104 19.19 12.24 -10.45
N LYS A 105 18.31 12.78 -11.30
CA LYS A 105 18.68 13.37 -12.60
C LYS A 105 19.20 14.80 -12.50
N GLY A 106 19.33 15.37 -11.29
CA GLY A 106 19.86 16.72 -11.07
C GLY A 106 18.87 17.83 -11.45
N VAL A 107 17.57 17.54 -11.54
CA VAL A 107 16.55 18.56 -11.83
C VAL A 107 16.37 19.45 -10.60
N GLU A 108 16.38 20.76 -10.79
CA GLU A 108 16.22 21.75 -9.71
C GLU A 108 14.87 21.61 -9.00
N ASN A 109 14.84 21.84 -7.68
CA ASN A 109 13.67 21.60 -6.84
C ASN A 109 12.40 22.37 -7.30
N ALA A 110 12.56 23.62 -7.72
CA ALA A 110 11.45 24.42 -8.23
C ALA A 110 10.79 23.77 -9.46
N VAL A 111 11.62 23.26 -10.38
CA VAL A 111 11.18 22.57 -11.60
C VAL A 111 10.56 21.21 -11.26
N ARG A 112 11.15 20.45 -10.33
CA ARG A 112 10.57 19.17 -9.89
C ARG A 112 9.17 19.36 -9.34
N SER A 113 9.01 20.33 -8.43
CA SER A 113 7.72 20.67 -7.84
C SER A 113 6.70 21.02 -8.93
N GLU A 114 7.05 21.87 -9.89
CA GLU A 114 6.17 22.22 -11.00
C GLU A 114 5.76 20.99 -11.84
N VAL A 115 6.73 20.15 -12.23
CA VAL A 115 6.48 18.97 -13.06
C VAL A 115 5.59 17.94 -12.33
N ILE A 116 5.78 17.73 -11.03
CA ILE A 116 4.94 16.83 -10.23
C ILE A 116 3.49 17.35 -10.20
N HIS A 117 3.29 18.62 -9.83
CA HIS A 117 1.96 19.21 -9.70
C HIS A 117 1.24 19.45 -11.05
N SER A 118 1.98 19.44 -12.17
CA SER A 118 1.41 19.58 -13.53
C SER A 118 0.52 18.41 -13.94
N VAL A 119 0.65 17.24 -13.32
CA VAL A 119 -0.16 16.05 -13.62
C VAL A 119 -0.99 15.63 -12.43
N ARG A 120 -2.29 15.89 -12.56
CA ARG A 120 -3.30 15.49 -11.57
C ARG A 120 -3.90 14.11 -11.85
N PRO A 121 -4.25 13.72 -13.09
CA PRO A 121 -4.93 12.45 -13.32
C PRO A 121 -4.05 11.24 -13.03
N TRP A 122 -4.60 10.29 -12.27
CA TRP A 122 -3.93 9.05 -11.89
C TRP A 122 -3.31 8.25 -13.05
N PRO A 123 -4.00 8.00 -14.19
CA PRO A 123 -3.41 7.23 -15.29
C PRO A 123 -2.11 7.85 -15.80
N MET A 124 -2.00 9.18 -15.76
CA MET A 124 -0.80 9.89 -16.18
C MET A 124 0.31 9.83 -15.13
N LYS A 125 -0.02 9.79 -13.83
CA LYS A 125 0.93 9.53 -12.75
C LYS A 125 1.52 8.11 -12.86
N ALA A 126 0.66 7.10 -12.96
CA ALA A 126 1.08 5.70 -13.12
C ALA A 126 1.97 5.51 -14.36
N LYS A 127 1.60 6.13 -15.49
CA LYS A 127 2.42 6.10 -16.71
C LYS A 127 3.81 6.71 -16.54
N ARG A 128 3.96 7.77 -15.73
CA ARG A 128 5.29 8.36 -15.45
C ARG A 128 6.16 7.39 -14.66
N VAL A 129 5.60 6.74 -13.63
CA VAL A 129 6.34 5.76 -12.84
C VAL A 129 6.71 4.53 -13.67
N SER A 130 5.79 4.03 -14.49
CA SER A 130 6.04 2.94 -15.45
C SER A 130 7.23 3.23 -16.37
N LYS A 131 7.32 4.47 -16.90
CA LYS A 131 8.48 4.90 -17.71
C LYS A 131 9.78 4.99 -16.90
N VAL A 132 9.70 5.37 -15.63
CA VAL A 132 10.87 5.38 -14.74
C VAL A 132 11.36 3.95 -14.54
N LEU A 133 10.46 3.01 -14.19
CA LEU A 133 10.78 1.58 -14.06
C LEU A 133 11.47 1.04 -15.30
N GLU A 134 10.90 1.28 -16.49
CA GLU A 134 11.47 0.87 -17.77
C GLU A 134 12.90 1.42 -18.00
N SER A 135 13.18 2.62 -17.50
CA SER A 135 14.49 3.27 -17.68
C SER A 135 15.56 2.85 -16.67
N VAL A 136 15.17 2.33 -15.50
CA VAL A 136 16.11 2.09 -14.38
C VAL A 136 16.16 0.64 -13.90
N MET A 137 15.17 -0.18 -14.21
CA MET A 137 15.06 -1.57 -13.74
C MET A 137 15.26 -2.55 -14.93
N PRO A 138 16.42 -3.23 -15.02
CA PRO A 138 16.74 -4.10 -16.16
C PRO A 138 15.78 -5.28 -16.39
N ASN A 139 15.14 -5.76 -15.32
CA ASN A 139 14.20 -6.89 -15.35
C ASN A 139 12.74 -6.45 -15.23
N TYR A 140 12.45 -5.18 -15.54
CA TYR A 140 11.08 -4.68 -15.49
C TYR A 140 10.21 -5.33 -16.57
N ASP A 141 9.08 -5.90 -16.16
CA ASP A 141 8.04 -6.39 -17.04
C ASP A 141 6.86 -5.41 -17.08
N PRO A 142 6.66 -4.65 -18.17
CA PRO A 142 5.53 -3.75 -18.31
C PRO A 142 4.17 -4.46 -18.24
N ALA A 143 4.09 -5.73 -18.66
CA ALA A 143 2.83 -6.48 -18.60
C ALA A 143 2.45 -6.76 -17.15
N ASP A 144 3.40 -7.14 -16.30
CA ASP A 144 3.17 -7.39 -14.89
C ASP A 144 2.75 -6.12 -14.14
N PHE A 145 3.45 -5.00 -14.37
CA PHE A 145 3.05 -3.72 -13.80
C PHE A 145 1.64 -3.29 -14.24
N ASN A 146 1.30 -3.49 -15.51
CA ASN A 146 -0.04 -3.16 -16.01
C ASN A 146 -1.13 -4.04 -15.37
N ARG A 147 -0.85 -5.30 -15.03
CA ARG A 147 -1.78 -6.14 -14.26
C ARG A 147 -2.01 -5.56 -12.87
N GLY A 148 -0.95 -5.15 -12.17
CA GLY A 148 -1.06 -4.49 -10.87
C GLY A 148 -1.84 -3.18 -10.95
N LEU A 149 -1.63 -2.39 -12.01
CA LEU A 149 -2.37 -1.16 -12.27
C LEU A 149 -3.87 -1.43 -12.51
N GLU A 150 -4.20 -2.43 -13.31
CA GLU A 150 -5.58 -2.82 -13.57
C GLU A 150 -6.26 -3.33 -12.29
N ALA A 151 -5.58 -4.16 -11.48
CA ALA A 151 -6.08 -4.62 -10.19
C ALA A 151 -6.37 -3.46 -9.23
N PHE A 152 -5.47 -2.46 -9.18
CA PHE A 152 -5.66 -1.25 -8.38
C PHE A 152 -6.83 -0.41 -8.87
N ASP A 153 -6.93 -0.17 -10.18
CA ASP A 153 -8.00 0.62 -10.77
C ASP A 153 -9.36 -0.04 -10.55
N THR A 154 -9.45 -1.35 -10.74
CA THR A 154 -10.69 -2.13 -10.60
C THR A 154 -11.10 -2.33 -9.15
N THR A 155 -10.16 -2.59 -8.24
CA THR A 155 -10.51 -2.95 -6.85
C THR A 155 -10.46 -1.73 -5.94
N VAL A 156 -9.42 -0.91 -6.02
CA VAL A 156 -9.22 0.20 -5.07
C VAL A 156 -9.95 1.45 -5.52
N LYS A 157 -9.73 1.89 -6.77
CA LYS A 157 -10.30 3.15 -7.26
C LYS A 157 -11.80 3.08 -7.48
N GLN A 158 -12.32 1.96 -7.97
CA GLN A 158 -13.77 1.78 -8.09
C GLN A 158 -14.45 1.83 -6.72
N LEU A 159 -13.94 1.11 -5.71
CA LEU A 159 -14.49 1.18 -4.33
C LEU A 159 -14.43 2.60 -3.76
N ARG A 160 -13.28 3.28 -3.90
CA ARG A 160 -13.12 4.68 -3.47
C ARG A 160 -14.09 5.62 -4.16
N ASN A 161 -14.30 5.46 -5.47
CA ASN A 161 -15.21 6.29 -6.25
C ASN A 161 -16.68 6.02 -5.89
N LYS A 162 -17.05 4.75 -5.67
CA LYS A 162 -18.38 4.34 -5.21
C LYS A 162 -18.73 5.05 -3.89
N PHE A 163 -17.80 5.05 -2.93
CA PHE A 163 -17.98 5.78 -1.67
C PHE A 163 -18.05 7.31 -1.89
N SER A 164 -17.16 7.87 -2.71
CA SER A 164 -17.03 9.33 -2.89
C SER A 164 -18.18 9.98 -3.66
N HIS A 165 -18.85 9.26 -4.56
CA HIS A 165 -19.81 9.83 -5.51
C HIS A 165 -21.24 9.34 -5.33
N GLU A 166 -21.45 8.13 -4.81
CA GLU A 166 -22.78 7.50 -4.84
C GLU A 166 -23.52 7.58 -3.51
N HIS A 167 -22.96 8.24 -2.48
CA HIS A 167 -23.47 8.16 -1.09
C HIS A 167 -23.79 6.71 -0.69
N SER A 168 -23.01 5.78 -1.23
CA SER A 168 -23.33 4.37 -1.26
C SER A 168 -23.08 3.70 0.08
N GLU A 169 -23.66 2.50 0.22
CA GLU A 169 -23.48 1.57 1.33
C GLU A 169 -22.01 1.49 1.78
N ASP A 170 -21.82 1.34 3.10
CA ASP A 170 -20.51 1.19 3.70
C ASP A 170 -19.73 0.06 3.02
N ILE A 171 -18.48 0.34 2.65
CA ILE A 171 -17.54 -0.66 2.13
C ILE A 171 -17.39 -1.72 3.20
N MET A 172 -17.64 -2.99 2.86
CA MET A 172 -17.50 -4.05 3.84
C MET A 172 -16.02 -4.33 4.12
N LYS A 173 -15.72 -4.82 5.33
CA LYS A 173 -14.34 -5.16 5.73
C LYS A 173 -13.62 -6.11 4.75
N PRO A 174 -14.26 -7.18 4.21
CA PRO A 174 -13.63 -8.02 3.20
C PRO A 174 -13.25 -7.27 1.91
N ASP A 175 -14.08 -6.33 1.45
CA ASP A 175 -13.81 -5.54 0.25
C ASP A 175 -12.64 -4.57 0.49
N ALA A 176 -12.60 -3.95 1.67
CA ALA A 176 -11.48 -3.13 2.07
C ALA A 176 -10.18 -3.95 2.15
N HIS A 177 -10.22 -5.18 2.67
CA HIS A 177 -9.05 -6.07 2.68
C HIS A 177 -8.59 -6.42 1.25
N ALA A 178 -9.52 -6.77 0.36
CA ALA A 178 -9.20 -7.05 -1.04
C ALA A 178 -8.55 -5.84 -1.73
N ALA A 179 -8.99 -4.61 -1.40
CA ALA A 179 -8.38 -3.39 -1.90
C ALA A 179 -6.91 -3.24 -1.46
N TYR A 180 -6.58 -3.56 -0.20
CA TYR A 180 -5.19 -3.55 0.28
C TYR A 180 -4.33 -4.60 -0.42
N CYS A 181 -4.84 -5.80 -0.64
CA CYS A 181 -4.13 -6.82 -1.41
C CYS A 181 -3.88 -6.36 -2.85
N ALA A 182 -4.89 -5.81 -3.53
CA ALA A 182 -4.77 -5.33 -4.90
C ALA A 182 -3.80 -4.14 -5.04
N ALA A 183 -3.62 -3.33 -3.99
CA ALA A 183 -2.65 -2.23 -3.98
C ALA A 183 -1.21 -2.70 -3.73
N PHE A 184 -1.01 -3.89 -3.15
CA PHE A 184 0.30 -4.35 -2.69
C PHE A 184 1.31 -4.46 -3.84
N ASP A 185 0.92 -5.01 -4.98
CA ASP A 185 1.80 -5.16 -6.14
C ASP A 185 2.37 -3.82 -6.61
N LEU A 186 1.51 -2.78 -6.71
CA LEU A 186 1.98 -1.44 -7.08
C LEU A 186 2.88 -0.82 -6.01
N LEU A 187 2.54 -0.97 -4.73
CA LEU A 187 3.36 -0.48 -3.63
C LEU A 187 4.75 -1.14 -3.64
N TRP A 188 4.83 -2.43 -3.98
CA TRP A 188 6.10 -3.16 -4.10
C TRP A 188 6.98 -2.62 -5.24
N TYR A 189 6.38 -2.32 -6.39
CA TYR A 189 7.08 -1.66 -7.49
C TYR A 189 7.65 -0.29 -7.09
N PHE A 190 6.90 0.49 -6.30
CA PHE A 190 7.33 1.79 -5.83
C PHE A 190 8.44 1.68 -4.77
N ASP A 191 8.35 0.72 -3.86
CA ASP A 191 9.36 0.44 -2.84
C ASP A 191 10.69 -0.03 -3.46
N SER A 192 10.60 -0.87 -4.49
CA SER A 192 11.77 -1.30 -5.27
C SER A 192 12.48 -0.12 -5.93
N LEU A 193 11.74 0.84 -6.47
CA LEU A 193 12.31 2.08 -7.02
C LEU A 193 12.95 2.96 -5.94
N ASP A 194 12.25 3.16 -4.83
CA ASP A 194 12.72 4.01 -3.74
C ASP A 194 14.02 3.48 -3.15
N SER A 195 14.11 2.17 -2.95
CA SER A 195 15.33 1.46 -2.54
C SER A 195 16.46 1.66 -3.55
N PHE A 196 16.18 1.50 -4.85
CA PHE A 196 17.17 1.75 -5.92
C PHE A 196 17.72 3.19 -5.93
N PHE A 197 16.91 4.17 -5.51
CA PHE A 197 17.32 5.57 -5.39
C PHE A 197 18.03 5.90 -4.06
N THR A 198 18.00 5.01 -3.08
CA THR A 198 18.60 5.20 -1.76
C THR A 198 19.96 4.52 -1.64
N ASP A 199 20.15 3.38 -2.32
CA ASP A 199 21.40 2.59 -2.27
C ASP A 199 22.49 3.04 -3.27
N ASN A 200 22.21 4.06 -4.09
CA ASN A 200 23.12 4.62 -5.11
C ASN A 200 23.10 6.14 -5.12
#